data_AF-A0A2E1BUU9-F1
#
_entry.id   AF-A0A2E1BUU9-F1
#
_cell.length_a   1.000
_cell.length_b   1.000
_cell.length_c   1.000
_cell.angle_alpha   90.00
_cell.angle_beta   90.00
_cell.angle_gamma   90.00
#
_symmetry.space_group_name_H-M   'P 1'
#
loop_
_entity.id
_entity.type
_entity.pdbx_description
1 polymer ?
#
loop_
_entity_poly.entity_id
_entity_poly.type
_entity_poly.pdbx_seq_one_letter_code
_entity_poly.pdbx_strand_id
1 'polypeptide(L)'
;MKKKNNMKLINITDLIKYFFIIFICLNINNHALANPKKIVKNVICKEKNIFKDFLENNQKEKLTWFGLSEDGSSITELYVSPSTNNWTILETDTNGISCATVGGKDSQKLMNN
;
A
#
# COMPACT_ATOMS: atom_id res chain seq x y z
N MET A 1 10.16 -19.60 -57.76
CA MET A 1 8.78 -19.71 -57.22
C MET A 1 8.67 -18.85 -55.96
N LYS A 2 7.71 -17.92 -55.90
CA LYS A 2 7.55 -16.91 -54.83
C LYS A 2 7.20 -17.55 -53.49
N LYS A 3 7.94 -17.19 -52.43
CA LYS A 3 7.64 -17.52 -51.02
C LYS A 3 6.38 -16.73 -50.63
N LYS A 4 5.27 -17.43 -50.36
CA LYS A 4 4.00 -16.82 -49.95
C LYS A 4 4.11 -16.44 -48.47
N ASN A 5 4.32 -15.16 -48.17
CA ASN A 5 4.25 -14.68 -46.79
C ASN A 5 2.79 -14.74 -46.32
N ASN A 6 2.47 -15.76 -45.53
CA ASN A 6 1.18 -15.89 -44.86
C ASN A 6 1.15 -14.97 -43.64
N MET A 7 0.98 -13.67 -43.89
CA MET A 7 0.67 -12.73 -42.81
C MET A 7 -0.79 -12.94 -42.43
N LYS A 8 -1.05 -13.56 -41.27
CA LYS A 8 -2.41 -13.72 -40.74
C LYS A 8 -2.98 -12.31 -40.51
N LEU A 9 -4.09 -12.00 -41.18
CA LEU A 9 -4.83 -10.76 -40.98
C LEU A 9 -5.38 -10.77 -39.55
N ILE A 10 -4.87 -9.89 -38.68
CA ILE A 10 -5.40 -9.74 -37.31
C ILE A 10 -6.78 -9.10 -37.44
N ASN A 11 -7.78 -9.71 -36.81
CA ASN A 11 -9.15 -9.23 -36.90
C ASN A 11 -9.30 -7.92 -36.10
N ILE A 12 -10.07 -6.97 -36.62
CA ILE A 12 -10.21 -5.63 -36.02
C ILE A 12 -10.77 -5.71 -34.58
N THR A 13 -11.59 -6.73 -34.33
CA THR A 13 -12.17 -7.05 -33.02
C THR A 13 -11.14 -7.51 -32.01
N ASP A 14 -10.09 -8.20 -32.44
CA ASP A 14 -8.99 -8.61 -31.56
C ASP A 14 -8.11 -7.40 -31.20
N LEU A 15 -7.90 -6.49 -32.16
CA LEU A 15 -7.16 -5.24 -31.93
C LEU A 15 -7.83 -4.36 -30.87
N ILE A 16 -9.16 -4.23 -30.92
CA ILE A 16 -9.96 -3.49 -29.95
C ILE A 16 -9.86 -4.12 -28.55
N LYS A 17 -9.89 -5.46 -28.45
CA LYS A 17 -9.73 -6.16 -27.17
C LYS A 17 -8.36 -5.90 -26.55
N TYR A 18 -7.29 -5.99 -27.33
CA TYR A 18 -5.95 -5.69 -26.82
C TYR A 18 -5.82 -4.24 -26.35
N PHE A 19 -6.39 -3.29 -27.09
CA PHE A 19 -6.42 -1.89 -26.68
C PHE A 19 -7.14 -1.70 -25.34
N PHE A 20 -8.28 -2.36 -25.16
CA PHE A 20 -9.05 -2.31 -23.90
C PHE A 20 -8.28 -2.91 -22.72
N ILE A 21 -7.60 -4.04 -22.92
CA ILE A 21 -6.75 -4.68 -21.90
C ILE A 21 -5.60 -3.75 -21.50
N ILE A 22 -4.90 -3.16 -22.48
CA ILE A 22 -3.81 -2.20 -22.23
C ILE A 22 -4.34 -0.98 -21.45
N PHE A 23 -5.51 -0.46 -21.83
CA PHE A 23 -6.13 0.67 -21.13
C PHE A 23 -6.46 0.33 -19.67
N ILE A 24 -6.99 -0.87 -19.40
CA ILE A 24 -7.21 -1.34 -18.03
C ILE A 24 -5.89 -1.43 -17.27
N CYS A 25 -4.85 -2.05 -17.85
CA CYS A 25 -3.53 -2.21 -17.22
C CYS A 25 -2.85 -0.86 -16.90
N LEU A 26 -3.03 0.16 -17.74
CA LEU A 26 -2.47 1.50 -17.50
C LEU A 26 -3.14 2.21 -16.32
N ASN A 27 -4.40 1.88 -16.02
CA ASN A 27 -5.14 2.50 -14.91
C ASN A 27 -4.87 1.86 -13.54
N ILE A 28 -4.08 0.78 -13.44
CA ILE A 28 -3.87 0.05 -12.18
C ILE A 28 -2.69 0.61 -11.35
N ASN A 29 -1.91 1.55 -11.87
CA ASN A 29 -0.71 2.02 -11.17
C ASN A 29 -0.99 3.27 -10.32
N ASN A 30 -1.65 3.07 -9.18
CA ASN A 30 -1.69 4.05 -8.09
C ASN A 30 -0.82 3.57 -6.93
N HIS A 31 0.50 3.54 -7.12
CA HIS A 31 1.41 3.48 -5.98
C HIS A 31 1.31 4.82 -5.24
N ALA A 32 0.54 4.87 -4.17
CA ALA A 32 0.57 5.99 -3.25
C ALA A 32 1.89 5.94 -2.48
N LEU A 33 2.90 6.67 -2.95
CA LEU A 33 4.05 7.01 -2.11
C LEU A 33 3.58 8.04 -1.08
N ALA A 34 3.54 7.64 0.18
CA ALA A 34 3.22 8.53 1.29
C ALA A 34 4.50 9.25 1.74
N ASN A 35 4.64 10.54 1.39
CA ASN A 35 5.70 11.39 1.93
C ASN A 35 5.11 12.22 3.09
N PRO A 36 5.47 11.93 4.35
CA PRO A 36 4.93 12.64 5.49
C PRO A 36 5.39 14.11 5.47
N LYS A 37 4.44 15.05 5.58
CA LYS A 37 4.79 16.47 5.80
C LYS A 37 5.39 16.68 7.19
N LYS A 38 5.00 15.83 8.15
CA LYS A 38 5.52 15.83 9.52
C LYS A 38 5.53 14.41 10.07
N ILE A 39 6.62 14.02 10.74
CA ILE A 39 6.69 12.83 11.59
C ILE A 39 6.23 13.24 12.99
N VAL A 40 5.23 12.56 13.56
CA VAL A 40 4.49 13.08 14.73
C VAL A 40 4.34 12.10 15.89
N LYS A 41 5.08 11.00 15.95
CA LYS A 41 5.00 10.09 17.11
C LYS A 41 6.33 9.93 17.83
N ASN A 42 6.30 10.21 19.13
CA ASN A 42 7.23 9.60 20.09
C ASN A 42 6.96 8.09 20.09
N VAL A 43 7.99 7.26 20.26
CA VAL A 43 7.81 5.81 20.39
C VAL A 43 6.89 5.54 21.59
N ILE A 44 5.68 5.02 21.32
CA ILE A 44 4.69 4.67 22.34
C ILE A 44 4.44 3.18 22.22
N CYS A 45 4.54 2.47 23.35
CA CYS A 45 4.27 1.03 23.43
C CYS A 45 3.03 0.78 24.29
N LYS A 46 2.13 -0.09 23.80
CA LYS A 46 0.93 -0.58 24.49
C LYS A 46 0.64 -2.02 24.05
N GLU A 47 -0.26 -2.70 24.74
CA GLU A 47 -0.81 -3.96 24.25
C GLU A 47 -1.42 -3.77 22.86
N LYS A 48 -1.24 -4.77 21.98
CA LYS A 48 -1.68 -4.72 20.58
C LYS A 48 -3.12 -4.29 20.42
N ASN A 49 -4.03 -4.90 21.19
CA ASN A 49 -5.46 -4.63 21.06
C ASN A 49 -5.81 -3.18 21.41
N ILE A 50 -5.20 -2.63 22.46
CA ILE A 50 -5.40 -1.22 22.86
C ILE A 50 -4.90 -0.29 21.75
N PHE A 51 -3.73 -0.58 21.18
CA PHE A 51 -3.16 0.25 20.13
C PHE A 51 -4.01 0.20 18.85
N LYS A 52 -4.42 -1.01 18.45
CA LYS A 52 -5.27 -1.25 17.30
C LYS A 52 -6.62 -0.54 17.44
N ASP A 53 -7.27 -0.65 18.58
CA ASP A 53 -8.54 0.01 18.85
C ASP A 53 -8.41 1.54 18.73
N PHE A 54 -7.32 2.12 19.26
CA PHE A 54 -7.05 3.54 19.12
C PHE A 54 -6.85 3.96 17.66
N LEU A 55 -6.10 3.19 16.88
CA LEU A 55 -5.86 3.50 15.46
C LEU A 55 -7.16 3.45 14.66
N GLU A 56 -7.93 2.38 14.81
CA GLU A 56 -9.15 2.16 14.02
C GLU A 56 -10.28 3.10 14.44
N ASN A 57 -10.50 3.28 15.75
CA ASN A 57 -11.65 4.01 16.27
C ASN A 57 -11.39 5.50 16.44
N ASN A 58 -10.20 5.91 16.87
CA ASN A 58 -9.89 7.31 17.16
C ASN A 58 -9.20 7.99 15.97
N GLN A 59 -8.22 7.34 15.34
CA GLN A 59 -7.48 7.92 14.20
C GLN A 59 -8.10 7.60 12.83
N LYS A 60 -9.04 6.64 12.77
CA LYS A 60 -9.60 6.13 11.51
C LYS A 60 -8.53 5.59 10.56
N GLU A 61 -7.44 5.08 11.12
CA GLU A 61 -6.38 4.40 10.39
C GLU A 61 -6.69 2.90 10.34
N LYS A 62 -6.59 2.29 9.15
CA LYS A 62 -6.88 0.86 8.95
C LYS A 62 -5.63 0.14 8.47
N LEU A 63 -5.49 -1.12 8.86
CA LEU A 63 -4.40 -1.99 8.39
C LEU A 63 -4.41 -2.06 6.86
N THR A 64 -3.30 -1.71 6.23
CA THR A 64 -3.12 -1.79 4.78
C THR A 64 -2.02 -2.76 4.36
N TRP A 65 -1.09 -3.07 5.27
CA TRP A 65 0.03 -3.97 5.01
C TRP A 65 0.55 -4.55 6.32
N PHE A 66 1.08 -5.77 6.28
CA PHE A 66 1.85 -6.35 7.37
C PHE A 66 2.98 -7.23 6.83
N GLY A 67 3.99 -7.45 7.67
CA GLY A 67 5.12 -8.35 7.41
C GLY A 67 5.58 -9.00 8.70
N LEU A 68 6.13 -10.21 8.58
CA LEU A 68 6.78 -10.94 9.66
C LEU A 68 8.29 -10.73 9.58
N SER A 69 8.96 -10.58 10.71
CA SER A 69 10.42 -10.57 10.75
C SER A 69 10.99 -11.92 10.29
N GLU A 70 12.22 -11.91 9.76
CA GLU A 70 12.86 -13.12 9.22
C GLU A 70 13.01 -14.24 10.28
N ASP A 71 13.23 -13.84 11.53
CA ASP A 71 13.33 -14.73 12.69
C ASP A 71 11.98 -15.06 13.35
N GLY A 72 10.87 -14.48 12.85
CA GLY A 72 9.53 -14.66 13.40
C GLY A 72 9.29 -14.01 14.78
N SER A 73 10.23 -13.18 15.26
CA SER A 73 10.13 -12.51 16.57
C SER A 73 9.17 -11.33 16.60
N SER A 74 8.85 -10.71 15.45
CA SER A 74 7.95 -9.57 15.40
C SER A 74 7.09 -9.51 14.14
N ILE A 75 5.96 -8.83 14.25
CA ILE A 75 5.09 -8.46 13.14
C ILE A 75 5.12 -6.94 13.00
N THR A 76 5.44 -6.46 11.81
CA THR A 76 5.32 -5.03 11.46
C THR A 76 4.04 -4.81 10.67
N GLU A 77 3.22 -3.85 11.08
CA GLU A 77 1.94 -3.50 10.48
C GLU A 77 1.94 -2.03 10.07
N LEU A 78 1.37 -1.70 8.91
CA LEU A 78 1.13 -0.34 8.45
C LEU A 78 -0.36 -0.04 8.48
N TYR A 79 -0.73 1.00 9.24
CA TYR A 79 -2.09 1.54 9.30
C TYR A 79 -2.14 2.87 8.57
N VAL A 80 -3.18 3.09 7.77
CA VAL A 80 -3.35 4.31 6.96
C VAL A 80 -4.79 4.78 7.04
N SER A 81 -4.98 6.10 7.15
CA SER A 81 -6.28 6.77 7.05
C SER A 81 -6.37 7.56 5.74
N PRO A 82 -7.11 7.09 4.73
CA PRO A 82 -7.24 7.82 3.47
C PRO A 82 -7.95 9.18 3.60
N SER A 83 -8.77 9.37 4.65
CA SER A 83 -9.49 10.62 4.88
C SER A 83 -8.63 11.71 5.51
N THR A 84 -7.62 11.32 6.31
CA THR A 84 -6.75 12.27 7.02
C THR A 84 -5.31 12.27 6.48
N ASN A 85 -4.97 11.33 5.60
CA ASN A 85 -3.61 11.05 5.14
C ASN A 85 -2.62 10.78 6.29
N ASN A 86 -3.13 10.30 7.42
CA ASN A 86 -2.32 9.83 8.54
C ASN A 86 -1.90 8.38 8.33
N TRP A 87 -0.75 8.02 8.88
CA TRP A 87 -0.30 6.64 8.92
C TRP A 87 0.55 6.35 10.15
N THR A 88 0.57 5.08 10.52
CA THR A 88 1.36 4.55 11.64
C THR A 88 1.97 3.22 11.25
N ILE A 89 3.28 3.06 11.48
CA ILE A 89 3.92 1.76 11.51
C ILE A 89 3.91 1.27 12.96
N LEU A 90 3.38 0.08 13.15
CA LEU A 90 3.27 -0.61 14.43
C LEU A 90 4.13 -1.87 14.37
N GLU A 91 5.09 -2.01 15.26
CA GLU A 91 5.83 -3.27 15.43
C GLU A 91 5.31 -3.98 16.68
N THR A 92 4.99 -5.27 16.56
CA THR A 92 4.47 -6.10 17.64
C THR A 92 5.39 -7.29 17.87
N ASP A 93 5.85 -7.48 19.09
CA ASP A 93 6.67 -8.63 19.47
C ASP A 93 5.83 -9.90 19.71
N THR A 94 6.49 -11.03 19.96
CA THR A 94 5.84 -12.30 20.31
C THR A 94 5.05 -12.27 21.63
N ASN A 95 5.27 -11.27 22.49
CA ASN A 95 4.55 -11.10 23.75
C ASN A 95 3.26 -10.29 23.58
N GLY A 96 2.97 -9.79 22.38
CA GLY A 96 1.77 -9.00 22.07
C GLY A 96 1.87 -7.53 22.46
N ILE A 97 3.08 -7.04 22.76
CA ILE A 97 3.34 -5.61 22.97
C ILE A 97 3.62 -4.98 21.63
N SER A 98 2.89 -3.90 21.33
CA SER A 98 3.02 -3.14 20.10
C SER A 98 3.57 -1.74 20.35
N CYS A 99 4.60 -1.35 19.61
CA CYS A 99 5.20 -0.02 19.66
C CYS A 99 4.97 0.70 18.33
N ALA A 100 4.46 1.93 18.37
CA ALA A 100 4.47 2.79 17.19
C ALA A 100 5.90 3.26 16.94
N THR A 101 6.51 2.75 15.87
CA THR A 101 7.90 3.04 15.53
C THR A 101 8.01 4.37 14.80
N VAL A 102 7.11 4.64 13.86
CA VAL A 102 7.02 5.90 13.11
C VAL A 102 5.56 6.19 12.75
N GLY A 103 5.15 7.45 12.79
CA GLY A 103 3.85 7.89 12.28
C GLY A 103 3.94 9.26 11.61
N GLY A 104 3.20 9.42 10.52
CA GLY A 104 3.15 10.65 9.74
C GLY A 104 1.76 11.26 9.71
N LYS A 105 1.70 12.60 9.68
CA LYS A 105 0.46 13.36 9.52
C LYS A 105 0.48 14.13 8.21
N ASP A 106 -0.70 14.28 7.60
CA ASP A 106 -0.91 15.10 6.39
C ASP A 106 0.03 14.67 5.25
N SER A 107 0.21 13.35 5.07
CA SER A 107 1.13 12.80 4.07
C SER A 107 0.68 13.20 2.67
N GLN A 108 1.62 13.71 1.88
CA GLN A 108 1.36 14.07 0.50
C GLN A 108 1.68 12.88 -0.39
N LYS A 109 0.83 12.65 -1.40
CA LYS A 109 1.14 11.72 -2.48
C LYS A 109 2.29 12.34 -3.27
N LEU A 110 3.42 11.65 -3.41
CA LEU A 110 4.45 12.06 -4.36
C LEU A 110 3.83 11.96 -5.76
N MET A 111 3.49 13.10 -6.34
CA MET A 111 3.24 13.18 -7.78
C MET A 111 4.62 13.20 -8.42
N ASN A 112 5.00 12.10 -9.05
CA ASN A 112 6.16 12.10 -9.94
C ASN A 112 5.80 13.04 -11.10
N ASN A 113 6.42 14.23 -11.13
CA ASN A 113 6.43 15.09 -12.30
C ASN A 113 7.30 14.48 -13.40
#